data_AF-A0A8T4S1X3-F1
#
_entry.id   AF-A0A8T4S1X3-F1
#
_cell.length_a   1.000
_cell.length_b   1.000
_cell.length_c   1.000
_cell.angle_alpha   90.00
_cell.angle_beta   90.00
_cell.angle_gamma   90.00
#
_symmetry.space_group_name_H-M   'P 1'
#
loop_
_entity.id
_entity.type
_entity.pdbx_description
1 polymer ?
#
loop_
_entity_poly.entity_id
_entity_poly.type
_entity_poly.pdbx_seq_one_letter_code
_entity_poly.pdbx_strand_id
1 'polypeptide(L)'
;MTLEEPNKLDIIARSKDKKKIYLEIVDAGVTKDPEKRYGSLIQKLANYVGYTMSNEFKKDFPNNKPADVIIRVACASEPTDKMKQVVQVGPPGYLTKDPKSGIKVEFVRFEFKG
;
A
#
# COMPACT_ATOMS: atom_id res chain seq x y z
N MET A 1 6.17 -11.06 -3.75
CA MET A 1 7.49 -10.43 -3.54
C MET A 1 7.38 -9.50 -2.35
N THR A 2 8.37 -9.47 -1.46
CA THR A 2 8.16 -9.27 -0.01
C THR A 2 8.48 -7.83 0.48
N LEU A 3 8.26 -7.54 1.77
CA LEU A 3 8.54 -6.25 2.44
C LEU A 3 10.00 -5.79 2.31
N GLU A 4 10.90 -6.74 2.05
CA GLU A 4 12.34 -6.57 2.00
C GLU A 4 12.86 -5.93 0.70
N GLU A 5 12.02 -5.80 -0.32
CA GLU A 5 12.33 -5.06 -1.55
C GLU A 5 11.50 -3.75 -1.62
N PRO A 6 11.94 -2.66 -0.96
CA PRO A 6 11.15 -1.44 -0.85
C PRO A 6 10.96 -0.73 -2.20
N ASN A 7 11.89 -0.89 -3.14
CA ASN A 7 11.96 -0.10 -4.38
C ASN A 7 11.18 -0.69 -5.58
N LYS A 8 10.33 -1.69 -5.36
CA LYS A 8 9.52 -2.31 -6.43
C LYS A 8 8.03 -2.29 -6.05
N LEU A 9 7.20 -2.02 -7.05
CA LEU A 9 5.75 -2.24 -6.95
C LEU A 9 5.48 -3.73 -7.15
N ASP A 10 4.79 -4.37 -6.20
CA ASP A 10 4.65 -5.82 -6.19
C ASP A 10 3.56 -6.30 -7.17
N ILE A 11 2.32 -5.80 -7.04
CA ILE A 11 1.18 -6.19 -7.90
C ILE A 11 0.24 -5.00 -8.06
N ILE A 12 -0.16 -4.72 -9.30
CA ILE A 12 -1.25 -3.79 -9.60
C ILE A 12 -2.46 -4.59 -10.10
N ALA A 13 -3.53 -4.57 -9.32
CA ALA A 13 -4.81 -5.18 -9.69
C ALA A 13 -5.90 -4.11 -9.83
N ARG A 14 -6.95 -4.43 -10.57
CA ARG A 14 -8.16 -3.58 -10.67
C ARG A 14 -9.35 -4.31 -10.04
N SER A 15 -10.24 -3.56 -9.42
CA SER A 15 -11.55 -4.10 -9.03
C SER A 15 -12.32 -4.57 -10.26
N LYS A 16 -13.28 -5.49 -10.07
CA LYS A 16 -14.10 -6.03 -11.18
C LYS A 16 -14.83 -4.94 -11.97
N ASP A 17 -15.23 -3.86 -11.30
CA ASP A 17 -15.87 -2.68 -11.90
C ASP A 17 -14.87 -1.66 -12.49
N LYS A 18 -13.56 -1.94 -12.39
CA LYS A 18 -12.43 -1.09 -12.82
C LYS A 18 -12.38 0.30 -12.19
N LYS A 19 -13.19 0.57 -11.16
CA LYS A 19 -13.23 1.87 -10.46
C LYS A 19 -12.13 2.02 -9.43
N LYS A 20 -11.64 0.91 -8.86
CA LYS A 20 -10.58 0.90 -7.85
C LYS A 20 -9.33 0.21 -8.38
N ILE A 21 -8.20 0.74 -7.95
CA ILE A 21 -6.87 0.20 -8.20
C ILE A 21 -6.36 -0.36 -6.87
N TYR A 22 -5.96 -1.61 -6.88
CA TYR A 22 -5.31 -2.25 -5.74
C TYR A 22 -3.81 -2.29 -6.02
N LEU A 23 -3.04 -1.69 -5.12
CA LEU A 23 -1.60 -1.88 -5.08
C LEU A 23 -1.31 -2.83 -3.93
N GLU A 24 -0.79 -4.02 -4.21
CA GLU A 24 -0.52 -5.00 -3.15
C GLU A 24 0.92 -4.87 -2.66
N ILE A 25 1.11 -5.01 -1.34
CA ILE A 25 2.38 -5.16 -0.66
C ILE A 25 2.33 -6.54 0.00
N VAL A 26 3.33 -7.40 -0.22
CA VAL A 26 3.39 -8.69 0.48
C VAL A 26 4.31 -8.58 1.69
N ASP A 27 3.78 -8.92 2.85
CA ASP A 27 4.52 -9.15 4.07
C ASP A 27 4.61 -10.65 4.34
N ALA A 28 5.73 -11.25 3.92
CA ALA A 28 5.96 -12.69 4.10
C ALA A 28 6.32 -13.08 5.55
N GLY A 29 6.36 -12.13 6.49
CA GLY A 29 6.71 -12.39 7.88
C GLY A 29 8.16 -12.84 8.07
N VAL A 30 9.06 -12.53 7.13
CA VAL A 30 10.50 -12.82 7.23
C VAL A 30 11.15 -11.92 8.28
N THR A 31 10.83 -10.62 8.26
CA THR A 31 11.26 -9.66 9.28
C THR A 31 10.51 -9.89 10.61
N LYS A 32 11.20 -10.47 11.60
CA LYS A 32 10.62 -10.80 12.92
C LYS A 32 10.60 -9.64 13.90
N ASP A 33 11.56 -8.71 13.77
CA ASP A 33 11.65 -7.53 14.62
C ASP A 33 10.49 -6.56 14.31
N PRO A 34 9.61 -6.25 15.29
CA PRO A 34 8.43 -5.41 15.05
C PRO A 34 8.73 -4.00 14.55
N GLU A 35 9.82 -3.39 15.03
CA GLU A 35 10.19 -2.01 14.68
C GLU A 35 10.80 -1.95 13.28
N LYS A 36 11.66 -2.92 12.93
CA LYS A 36 12.16 -3.06 11.55
C LYS A 36 11.03 -3.36 10.58
N ARG A 37 10.11 -4.26 10.91
CA ARG A 37 8.95 -4.60 10.08
C ARG A 37 8.07 -3.37 9.83
N TYR A 38 7.82 -2.57 10.88
CA TYR A 38 7.11 -1.31 10.75
C TYR A 38 7.87 -0.29 9.88
N GLY A 39 9.17 -0.13 10.08
CA GLY A 39 10.01 0.74 9.25
C GLY A 39 9.96 0.38 7.77
N SER A 40 10.05 -0.91 7.44
CA SER A 40 9.91 -1.42 6.07
C SER A 40 8.53 -1.11 5.48
N LEU A 41 7.46 -1.28 6.27
CA LEU A 41 6.10 -0.93 5.83
C LEU A 41 6.02 0.56 5.46
N ILE A 42 6.50 1.46 6.32
CA ILE A 42 6.45 2.90 6.07
C ILE A 42 7.24 3.29 4.81
N GLN A 43 8.43 2.72 4.62
CA GLN A 43 9.24 2.94 3.41
C GLN A 43 8.50 2.49 2.15
N LYS A 44 7.90 1.29 2.17
CA LYS A 44 7.18 0.75 1.01
C LYS A 44 5.91 1.55 0.70
N LEU A 45 5.18 1.99 1.72
CA LEU A 45 4.03 2.89 1.57
C LEU A 45 4.43 4.24 0.97
N ALA A 46 5.55 4.83 1.40
CA ALA A 46 6.05 6.08 0.83
C ALA A 46 6.35 5.95 -0.67
N ASN A 47 6.94 4.82 -1.09
CA ASN A 47 7.20 4.54 -2.51
C ASN A 47 5.90 4.38 -3.31
N TYR A 48 4.89 3.71 -2.76
CA TYR A 48 3.59 3.54 -3.42
C TYR A 48 2.85 4.88 -3.55
N VAL A 49 2.88 5.72 -2.51
CA VAL A 49 2.38 7.10 -2.58
C VAL A 49 3.10 7.88 -3.69
N GLY A 50 4.43 7.80 -3.75
CA GLY A 50 5.23 8.43 -4.80
C GLY A 50 4.81 8.00 -6.21
N TYR A 51 4.61 6.69 -6.43
CA TYR A 51 4.12 6.16 -7.70
C TYR A 51 2.74 6.73 -8.05
N THR A 52 1.78 6.73 -7.13
CA THR A 52 0.41 7.24 -7.42
C THR A 52 0.36 8.73 -7.79
N MET A 53 1.40 9.49 -7.44
CA MET A 53 1.54 10.90 -7.80
C MET A 53 2.37 11.13 -9.07
N SER A 54 2.99 10.08 -9.60
CA SER A 54 3.87 10.15 -10.77
C SER A 54 3.10 10.33 -12.08
N ASN A 55 3.80 10.80 -13.11
CA ASN A 55 3.26 10.84 -14.47
C ASN A 55 3.05 9.43 -15.05
N GLU A 56 3.80 8.43 -14.56
CA GLU A 56 3.65 7.04 -14.96
C GLU A 56 2.29 6.50 -14.53
N PHE A 57 1.88 6.73 -13.28
CA PHE A 57 0.53 6.38 -12.82
C PHE A 57 -0.57 7.05 -13.66
N LYS A 58 -0.42 8.34 -14.01
CA LYS A 58 -1.39 9.03 -14.87
C LYS A 58 -1.46 8.43 -16.27
N LYS A 59 -0.34 7.93 -16.80
CA LYS A 59 -0.29 7.26 -18.10
C LYS A 59 -0.97 5.88 -18.05
N ASP A 60 -0.74 5.12 -16.99
CA ASP A 60 -1.30 3.78 -16.81
C ASP A 60 -2.80 3.81 -16.42
N PHE A 61 -3.21 4.86 -15.71
CA PHE A 61 -4.56 5.04 -15.15
C PHE A 61 -5.13 6.45 -15.39
N PRO A 62 -5.32 6.87 -16.65
CA PRO A 62 -5.69 8.25 -16.99
C PRO A 62 -7.05 8.70 -16.45
N ASN A 63 -7.94 7.76 -16.12
CA ASN A 63 -9.30 8.03 -15.62
C ASN A 63 -9.44 7.81 -14.11
N ASN A 64 -8.35 7.51 -13.39
CA ASN A 64 -8.38 7.27 -11.95
C ASN A 64 -7.64 8.38 -11.22
N LYS A 65 -8.16 8.76 -10.05
CA LYS A 65 -7.50 9.67 -9.11
C LYS A 65 -6.79 8.87 -8.01
N PRO A 66 -5.83 9.46 -7.27
CA PRO A 66 -5.21 8.79 -6.13
C PRO A 66 -6.21 8.24 -5.09
N ALA A 67 -7.36 8.91 -4.89
CA ALA A 67 -8.44 8.42 -4.03
C ALA A 67 -9.17 7.15 -4.54
N ASP A 68 -8.89 6.71 -5.76
CA ASP A 68 -9.33 5.42 -6.31
C ASP A 68 -8.36 4.29 -6.04
N VAL A 69 -7.19 4.60 -5.48
CA VAL A 69 -6.19 3.63 -5.09
C VAL A 69 -6.44 3.15 -3.67
N ILE A 70 -6.28 1.85 -3.47
CA ILE A 70 -6.23 1.19 -2.17
C ILE A 70 -4.94 0.39 -2.13
N ILE A 71 -4.14 0.60 -1.08
CA ILE A 71 -2.95 -0.21 -0.84
C ILE A 71 -3.34 -1.38 0.06
N ARG A 72 -3.11 -2.60 -0.40
CA ARG A 72 -3.38 -3.83 0.36
C ARG A 72 -2.09 -4.43 0.85
N VAL A 73 -1.94 -4.56 2.16
CA VAL A 73 -0.81 -5.25 2.78
C VAL A 73 -1.24 -6.68 3.08
N ALA A 74 -0.79 -7.62 2.26
CA ALA A 74 -1.08 -9.03 2.40
C ALA A 74 -0.06 -9.67 3.34
N CYS A 75 -0.48 -10.03 4.56
CA CYS A 75 0.41 -10.49 5.61
C CYS A 75 0.31 -12.00 5.82
N ALA A 76 1.46 -12.67 5.84
CA ALA A 76 1.61 -14.09 6.19
C ALA A 76 1.47 -14.32 7.71
N SER A 77 1.90 -13.35 8.51
CA SER A 77 1.69 -13.30 9.97
C SER A 77 0.87 -12.07 10.33
N GLU A 78 0.17 -12.11 11.46
CA GLU A 78 -0.67 -10.98 11.89
C GLU A 78 0.13 -9.65 11.90
N PRO A 79 -0.43 -8.54 11.40
CA PRO A 79 0.18 -7.22 11.53
C PRO A 79 0.32 -6.85 13.01
N THR A 80 1.38 -6.14 13.36
CA THR A 80 1.54 -5.61 14.72
C THR A 80 0.53 -4.52 15.00
N ASP A 81 0.25 -4.21 16.27
CA ASP A 81 -0.68 -3.14 16.63
C ASP A 81 -0.27 -1.78 16.05
N LYS A 82 1.03 -1.52 16.01
CA LYS A 82 1.60 -0.32 15.37
C LYS A 82 1.33 -0.26 13.87
N MET A 83 1.41 -1.40 13.18
CA MET A 83 1.07 -1.48 11.75
C MET A 83 -0.43 -1.25 11.53
N LYS A 84 -1.30 -1.84 12.36
CA LYS A 84 -2.76 -1.71 12.25
C LYS A 84 -3.24 -0.26 12.39
N GLN A 85 -2.47 0.60 13.05
CA GLN A 85 -2.76 2.04 13.15
C GLN A 85 -2.59 2.78 11.82
N VAL A 86 -1.87 2.20 10.85
CA VAL A 86 -1.66 2.78 9.52
C VAL A 86 -2.84 2.42 8.61
N VAL A 87 -3.90 3.23 8.69
CA VAL A 87 -5.14 3.03 7.92
C VAL A 87 -5.21 3.89 6.66
N GLN A 88 -4.34 4.90 6.55
CA GLN A 88 -4.32 5.86 5.45
C GLN A 88 -2.92 6.48 5.29
N VAL A 89 -2.51 6.74 4.05
CA VAL A 89 -1.26 7.42 3.70
C VAL A 89 -1.47 8.48 2.63
N GLY A 90 -0.59 9.47 2.56
CA GLY A 90 -0.62 10.52 1.56
C GLY A 90 0.74 11.20 1.43
N PRO A 91 0.90 12.11 0.46
CA PRO A 91 2.15 12.85 0.27
C PRO A 91 2.58 13.58 1.56
N PRO A 92 3.88 13.83 1.78
CA PRO A 92 4.33 14.70 2.86
C PRO A 92 3.61 16.05 2.80
N GLY A 93 2.95 16.45 3.88
CA GLY A 93 2.12 17.67 3.93
C GLY A 93 0.63 17.50 3.57
N TYR A 94 0.18 16.28 3.20
CA TYR A 94 -1.24 15.93 3.02
C TYR A 94 -1.94 15.46 4.31
N LEU A 95 -1.34 15.67 5.49
CA LEU A 95 -2.04 15.57 6.79
C LEU A 95 -3.05 16.73 6.97
N THR A 96 -3.68 17.17 5.89
CA THR A 96 -4.46 18.40 5.80
C THR A 96 -5.94 18.07 5.74
N LYS A 97 -6.57 18.08 6.92
CA LYS A 97 -7.99 18.42 7.21
C LYS A 97 -9.12 17.66 6.47
N ASP A 98 -8.89 16.96 5.38
CA ASP A 98 -9.87 16.18 4.63
C ASP A 98 -9.51 14.68 4.66
N PRO A 99 -10.16 13.89 5.53
CA PRO A 99 -9.95 12.44 5.61
C PRO A 99 -10.28 11.69 4.31
N LYS A 100 -10.85 12.35 3.29
CA LYS A 100 -11.13 11.76 1.97
C LYS A 100 -9.98 11.86 0.97
N SER A 101 -8.89 12.54 1.33
CA SER A 101 -7.81 12.86 0.38
C SER A 101 -6.63 11.87 0.36
N GLY A 102 -6.47 11.06 1.41
CA GLY A 102 -5.40 10.06 1.49
C GLY A 102 -5.78 8.70 0.88
N ILE A 103 -4.76 7.93 0.51
CA ILE A 103 -4.85 6.56 -0.02
C ILE A 103 -5.11 5.61 1.15
N LYS A 104 -6.17 4.81 1.03
CA LYS A 104 -6.54 3.84 2.07
C LYS A 104 -5.53 2.70 2.13
N VAL A 105 -5.20 2.25 3.33
CA VAL A 105 -4.39 1.05 3.58
C VAL A 105 -5.29 -0.02 4.21
N GLU A 106 -5.26 -1.22 3.63
CA GLU A 106 -6.02 -2.39 4.11
C GLU A 106 -5.06 -3.54 4.39
N PHE A 107 -5.14 -4.15 5.58
CA PHE A 107 -4.43 -5.39 5.88
C PHE A 107 -5.30 -6.58 5.49
N VAL A 108 -4.74 -7.49 4.69
CA VAL A 108 -5.41 -8.71 4.24
C VAL A 108 -4.57 -9.92 4.59
N ARG A 109 -5.21 -11.08 4.75
CA ARG A 109 -4.48 -12.33 4.97
C ARG A 109 -3.83 -12.76 3.65
N PHE A 110 -2.57 -13.18 3.70
CA PHE A 110 -1.92 -13.79 2.55
C PHE A 110 -2.51 -15.18 2.32
N GLU A 111 -3.32 -15.33 1.26
CA GLU A 111 -3.86 -16.62 0.85
C GLU A 111 -3.04 -17.14 -0.34
N PHE A 112 -2.29 -18.23 -0.15
CA PHE A 112 -1.78 -18.99 -1.27
C PHE A 112 -2.95 -19.63 -1.99
N LYS A 113 -3.25 -19.18 -3.22
CA LYS A 113 -4.00 -20.01 -4.15
C LYS A 113 -3.07 -21.12 -4.62
N GLY A 114 -3.19 -22.28 -3.98
CA GLY A 114 -2.61 -23.53 -4.45
C GLY A 114 -3.28 -24.00 -5.75
#